data_AF-A8H083-F1
#
_entry.id   AF-A8H083-F1
#
_cell.length_a   1.000
_cell.length_b   1.000
_cell.length_c   1.000
_cell.angle_alpha   90.00
_cell.angle_beta   90.00
_cell.angle_gamma   90.00
#
_symmetry.space_group_name_H-M   'P 1'
#
loop_
_entity.id
_entity.type
_entity.pdbx_description
1 polymer ?
#
loop_
_entity_poly.entity_id
_entity_poly.type
_entity_poly.pdbx_seq_one_letter_code
_entity_poly.pdbx_strand_id
1 'polypeptide(L)'
;MYNIKELIKKEAVLKDNFKQHFVTFFQQFSYETLNKSGIKLTPIESHDSLLSVRYGSGLYLILTDYIKDSNPCNLEIGELKVIYRGHGRRIRKRVESHLYNSKYTNKSDGTNYTVCMKLNDDNGINLNEKPYSDYKWAVVQHPMTDSSKTMREQAEQGFDEVYNMPIGSNA
;
A
#
# COMPACT_ATOMS: atom_id res chain seq x y z
N MET A 1 24.74 -14.26 29.43
CA MET A 1 24.20 -12.98 28.91
C MET A 1 23.96 -13.16 27.41
N TYR A 2 22.83 -12.69 26.87
CA TYR A 2 22.51 -12.85 25.44
C TYR A 2 23.42 -11.99 24.55
N ASN A 3 23.88 -12.52 23.42
CA ASN A 3 24.73 -11.79 22.47
C ASN A 3 23.88 -10.92 21.51
N ILE A 4 23.39 -9.78 21.98
CA ILE A 4 22.49 -8.90 21.22
C ILE A 4 23.11 -8.41 19.90
N LYS A 5 24.42 -8.14 19.86
CA LYS A 5 25.11 -7.69 18.64
C LYS A 5 25.04 -8.72 17.52
N GLU A 6 25.15 -10.00 17.86
CA GLU A 6 25.01 -11.09 16.88
C GLU A 6 23.57 -11.23 16.38
N LEU A 7 22.58 -11.09 17.27
CA LEU A 7 21.16 -11.14 16.89
C LEU A 7 20.78 -10.01 15.93
N ILE A 8 21.26 -8.78 16.15
CA ILE A 8 21.05 -7.64 15.24
C ILE A 8 21.63 -7.95 13.85
N LYS A 9 22.83 -8.53 13.78
CA LYS A 9 23.43 -8.92 12.48
C LYS A 9 22.58 -9.97 11.76
N LYS A 10 22.09 -10.99 12.47
CA LYS A 10 21.21 -12.02 11.90
C LYS A 10 19.89 -11.41 11.41
N GLU A 11 19.30 -10.49 12.16
CA GLU A 11 18.08 -9.79 11.76
C GLU A 11 18.31 -8.94 10.50
N ALA A 12 19.44 -8.23 10.40
CA ALA A 12 19.77 -7.43 9.23
C ALA A 12 19.91 -8.30 7.96
N VAL A 13 20.62 -9.43 8.05
CA VAL A 13 20.73 -10.40 6.94
C VAL A 13 19.36 -10.95 6.55
N LEU A 14 18.50 -11.28 7.53
CA LEU A 14 17.15 -11.76 7.27
C LEU A 14 16.29 -10.71 6.55
N LYS A 15 16.36 -9.44 6.97
CA LYS A 15 15.64 -8.33 6.34
C LYS A 15 16.10 -8.13 4.90
N ASP A 16 17.41 -8.14 4.66
CA ASP A 16 17.97 -8.02 3.31
C ASP A 16 17.50 -9.17 2.40
N ASN A 17 17.54 -10.41 2.89
CA ASN A 17 17.02 -11.57 2.14
C ASN A 17 15.53 -11.41 1.77
N PHE A 18 14.69 -10.94 2.70
CA PHE A 18 13.29 -10.65 2.37
C PHE A 18 13.16 -9.55 1.33
N LYS A 19 13.91 -8.45 1.49
CA LYS A 19 13.89 -7.33 0.53
C LYS A 19 14.27 -7.81 -0.87
N GLN A 20 15.39 -8.53 -1.02
CA GLN A 20 15.84 -9.05 -2.31
C GLN A 20 14.84 -10.02 -2.95
N HIS A 21 14.16 -10.83 -2.13
CA HIS A 21 13.07 -11.67 -2.61
C HIS A 21 11.93 -10.83 -3.23
N PHE A 22 11.52 -9.75 -2.57
CA PHE A 22 10.47 -8.86 -3.10
C PHE A 22 10.94 -8.03 -4.31
N VAL A 23 12.19 -7.57 -4.33
CA VAL A 23 12.78 -6.90 -5.52
C VAL A 23 12.69 -7.83 -6.73
N THR A 24 13.17 -9.07 -6.58
CA THR A 24 13.11 -10.09 -7.65
C THR A 24 11.67 -10.33 -8.10
N PHE A 25 10.74 -10.49 -7.15
CA PHE A 25 9.32 -10.64 -7.45
C PHE A 25 8.78 -9.46 -8.28
N PHE A 26 9.02 -8.22 -7.83
CA PHE A 26 8.50 -7.02 -8.51
C PHE A 26 9.12 -6.76 -9.88
N GLN A 27 10.38 -7.15 -10.10
CA GLN A 27 11.01 -7.06 -11.43
C GLN A 27 10.44 -8.07 -12.42
N GLN A 28 9.99 -9.24 -11.94
CA GLN A 28 9.48 -10.33 -12.79
C GLN A 28 7.96 -10.29 -12.95
N PHE A 29 7.25 -9.65 -12.03
CA PHE A 29 5.80 -9.64 -11.99
C PHE A 29 5.21 -8.63 -12.98
N SER A 30 4.32 -9.08 -13.87
CA SER A 30 3.58 -8.21 -14.78
C SER A 30 2.18 -7.90 -14.24
N TYR A 31 1.92 -6.62 -13.98
CA TYR A 31 0.61 -6.10 -13.58
C TYR A 31 -0.43 -6.08 -14.72
N GLU A 32 -0.06 -6.45 -15.94
CA GLU A 32 -1.04 -6.63 -17.04
C GLU A 32 -1.84 -7.93 -16.89
N THR A 33 -1.35 -8.88 -16.08
CA THR A 33 -1.91 -10.25 -15.97
C THR A 33 -2.49 -10.56 -14.59
N LEU A 34 -3.04 -9.54 -13.91
CA LEU A 34 -3.56 -9.64 -12.53
C LEU A 34 -4.52 -10.81 -12.29
N ASN A 35 -5.34 -11.16 -13.28
CA ASN A 35 -6.37 -12.20 -13.13
C ASN A 35 -5.83 -13.60 -12.80
N LYS A 36 -4.52 -13.87 -12.94
CA LYS A 36 -3.92 -15.19 -12.74
C LYS A 36 -3.07 -15.32 -11.46
N SER A 37 -2.79 -14.23 -10.76
CA SER A 37 -1.76 -14.19 -9.71
C SER A 37 -2.30 -14.16 -8.27
N GLY A 38 -3.62 -14.16 -8.10
CA GLY A 38 -4.26 -13.94 -6.79
C GLY A 38 -4.15 -12.50 -6.28
N ILE A 39 -3.44 -11.63 -7.01
CA ILE A 39 -3.40 -10.18 -6.81
C ILE A 39 -4.61 -9.58 -7.50
N LYS A 40 -5.29 -8.66 -6.82
CA LYS A 40 -6.54 -8.06 -7.33
C LYS A 40 -6.41 -6.56 -7.42
N LEU A 41 -6.82 -6.01 -8.56
CA LEU A 41 -7.14 -4.59 -8.72
C LEU A 41 -8.62 -4.41 -8.41
N THR A 42 -8.94 -3.45 -7.56
CA THR A 42 -10.31 -3.13 -7.16
C THR A 42 -10.54 -1.64 -7.36
N PRO A 43 -11.37 -1.24 -8.33
CA PRO A 43 -11.83 0.14 -8.46
C PRO A 43 -12.53 0.59 -7.18
N ILE A 44 -12.27 1.82 -6.73
CA ILE A 44 -12.89 2.43 -5.56
C ILE A 44 -13.71 3.63 -6.02
N GLU A 45 -14.98 3.36 -6.29
CA GLU A 45 -15.95 4.37 -6.78
C GLU A 45 -16.79 4.92 -5.63
N SER A 46 -16.93 4.15 -4.56
CA SER A 46 -17.66 4.52 -3.36
C SER A 46 -17.07 3.86 -2.11
N HIS A 47 -17.57 4.26 -0.94
CA HIS A 47 -17.16 3.63 0.31
C HIS A 47 -17.50 2.13 0.35
N ASP A 48 -18.60 1.71 -0.30
CA ASP A 48 -19.00 0.31 -0.39
C ASP A 48 -18.05 -0.53 -1.25
N SER A 49 -17.31 0.09 -2.19
CA SER A 49 -16.25 -0.59 -2.94
C SER A 49 -15.18 -1.21 -2.02
N LEU A 50 -15.00 -0.68 -0.81
CA LEU A 50 -14.08 -1.24 0.19
C LEU A 50 -14.49 -2.64 0.66
N LEU A 51 -15.75 -3.06 0.51
CA LEU A 51 -16.18 -4.42 0.81
C LEU A 51 -15.50 -5.46 -0.10
N SER A 52 -15.10 -5.05 -1.31
CA SER A 52 -14.34 -5.86 -2.26
C SER A 52 -12.83 -5.87 -1.97
N VAL A 53 -12.34 -4.96 -1.12
CA VAL A 53 -10.96 -4.97 -0.63
C VAL A 53 -10.80 -6.04 0.46
N ARG A 54 -9.74 -6.84 0.37
CA ARG A 54 -9.40 -7.94 1.28
C ARG A 54 -9.34 -7.46 2.72
N TYR A 55 -10.06 -8.19 3.57
CA TYR A 55 -9.89 -8.11 5.01
C TYR A 55 -8.82 -9.12 5.44
N GLY A 56 -7.58 -8.65 5.59
CA GLY A 56 -6.46 -9.50 5.98
C GLY A 56 -5.10 -8.82 5.83
N SER A 57 -4.04 -9.62 6.04
CA SER A 57 -2.65 -9.16 5.96
C SER A 57 -2.15 -9.08 4.52
N GLY A 58 -1.34 -8.05 4.24
CA GLY A 58 -0.66 -7.92 2.96
C GLY A 58 -0.08 -6.54 2.70
N LEU A 59 0.38 -6.38 1.47
CA LEU A 59 0.77 -5.12 0.84
C LEU A 59 -0.40 -4.63 -0.03
N TYR A 60 -0.60 -3.33 -0.10
CA TYR A 60 -1.59 -2.71 -0.97
C TYR A 60 -1.02 -1.44 -1.62
N LEU A 61 -1.46 -1.18 -2.84
CA LEU A 61 -1.10 -0.01 -3.63
C LEU A 61 -2.38 0.77 -3.91
N ILE A 62 -2.35 2.09 -3.75
CA ILE A 62 -3.42 2.99 -4.16
C ILE A 62 -2.99 3.66 -5.45
N LEU A 63 -3.87 3.63 -6.44
CA LEU A 63 -3.65 4.16 -7.77
C LEU A 63 -4.72 5.19 -8.12
N THR A 64 -4.32 6.19 -8.90
CA THR A 64 -5.23 7.21 -9.42
C THR A 64 -4.68 7.84 -10.69
N ASP A 65 -5.54 8.50 -11.46
CA ASP A 65 -5.18 9.41 -12.55
C ASP A 65 -4.94 10.86 -12.04
N TYR A 66 -5.17 11.13 -10.75
CA TYR A 66 -4.77 12.38 -10.09
C TYR A 66 -3.24 12.49 -9.96
N ILE A 67 -2.69 13.70 -10.14
CA ILE A 67 -1.26 14.05 -9.95
C ILE A 67 -0.24 13.10 -10.60
N LYS A 68 -0.63 12.46 -11.70
CA LYS A 68 0.17 11.45 -12.40
C LYS A 68 1.57 11.96 -12.77
N ASP A 69 1.66 13.20 -13.23
CA ASP A 69 2.90 13.75 -13.79
C ASP A 69 3.95 14.13 -12.74
N SER A 70 3.53 14.45 -11.51
CA SER A 70 4.45 14.84 -10.42
C SER A 70 4.93 13.66 -9.56
N ASN A 71 4.37 12.47 -9.77
CA ASN A 71 4.66 11.30 -8.95
C ASN A 71 5.93 10.57 -9.43
N PRO A 72 6.98 10.43 -8.58
CA PRO A 72 8.24 9.77 -8.96
C PRO A 72 8.13 8.25 -9.09
N CYS A 73 7.09 7.63 -8.51
CA CYS A 73 6.85 6.21 -8.70
C CYS A 73 6.54 5.93 -10.17
N ASN A 74 7.21 4.97 -10.79
CA ASN A 74 7.08 4.69 -12.22
C ASN A 74 6.11 3.52 -12.53
N LEU A 75 5.43 2.96 -11.52
CA LEU A 75 4.45 1.90 -11.74
C LEU A 75 3.08 2.46 -12.16
N GLU A 76 2.66 2.10 -13.37
CA GLU A 76 1.34 2.38 -13.92
C GLU A 76 0.61 1.08 -14.24
N ILE A 77 -0.72 1.08 -14.04
CA ILE A 77 -1.60 -0.04 -14.35
C ILE A 77 -2.79 0.52 -15.12
N GLY A 78 -2.80 0.29 -16.44
CA GLY A 78 -3.72 0.99 -17.34
C GLY A 78 -3.43 2.49 -17.32
N GLU A 79 -4.47 3.31 -17.12
CA GLU A 79 -4.33 4.78 -17.08
C GLU A 79 -3.90 5.30 -15.71
N LEU A 80 -3.96 4.47 -14.66
CA LEU A 80 -3.73 4.87 -13.27
C LEU A 80 -2.28 4.69 -12.84
N LYS A 81 -1.78 5.60 -12.00
CA LYS A 81 -0.43 5.55 -11.46
C LYS A 81 -0.46 5.31 -9.95
N VAL A 82 0.48 4.50 -9.44
CA VAL A 82 0.57 4.21 -8.00
C VAL A 82 1.03 5.44 -7.25
N ILE A 83 0.18 6.04 -6.42
CA ILE A 83 0.53 7.21 -5.61
C ILE A 83 0.85 6.87 -4.15
N TYR A 84 0.52 5.65 -3.72
CA TYR A 84 0.81 5.19 -2.36
C TYR A 84 0.99 3.68 -2.34
N ARG A 85 1.97 3.24 -1.55
CA ARG A 85 2.12 1.85 -1.10
C ARG A 85 2.03 1.81 0.41
N GLY A 86 1.42 0.75 0.93
CA GLY A 86 1.31 0.51 2.35
C GLY A 86 1.16 -0.96 2.67
N HIS A 87 1.47 -1.34 3.91
CA HIS A 87 1.16 -2.67 4.42
C HIS A 87 0.23 -2.64 5.65
N GLY A 88 -0.35 -3.79 5.97
CA GLY A 88 -1.14 -3.93 7.19
C GLY A 88 -1.59 -5.35 7.48
N ARG A 89 -2.11 -5.56 8.70
CA ARG A 89 -2.85 -6.79 9.08
C ARG A 89 -4.33 -6.74 8.68
N ARG A 90 -4.84 -5.53 8.42
CA ARG A 90 -6.22 -5.25 8.04
C ARG A 90 -6.21 -4.27 6.87
N ILE A 91 -5.82 -4.73 5.69
CA ILE A 91 -5.66 -3.89 4.49
C ILE A 91 -6.91 -3.03 4.26
N ARG A 92 -8.12 -3.61 4.25
CA ARG A 92 -9.37 -2.84 4.09
C ARG A 92 -9.47 -1.62 5.01
N LYS A 93 -9.19 -1.77 6.31
CA LYS A 93 -9.24 -0.64 7.26
C LYS A 93 -8.16 0.41 6.98
N ARG A 94 -6.97 -0.02 6.55
CA ARG A 94 -5.88 0.89 6.19
C ARG A 94 -6.21 1.68 4.91
N VAL A 95 -6.86 1.05 3.95
CA VAL A 95 -7.35 1.72 2.74
C VAL A 95 -8.47 2.71 3.12
N GLU A 96 -9.40 2.32 3.99
CA GLU A 96 -10.45 3.22 4.51
C GLU A 96 -9.86 4.46 5.19
N SER A 97 -8.83 4.29 6.04
CA SER A 97 -8.17 5.41 6.72
C SER A 97 -7.50 6.40 5.76
N HIS A 98 -7.11 5.94 4.56
CA HIS A 98 -6.47 6.78 3.54
C HIS A 98 -7.46 7.45 2.60
N LEU A 99 -8.55 6.77 2.21
CA LEU A 99 -9.44 7.21 1.13
C LEU A 99 -10.79 7.76 1.61
N TYR A 100 -11.16 7.49 2.86
CA TYR A 100 -12.38 8.00 3.49
C TYR A 100 -12.08 8.39 4.94
N ASN A 101 -11.06 9.23 5.13
CA ASN A 101 -10.51 9.56 6.45
C ASN A 101 -11.58 10.10 7.42
N SER A 102 -12.48 10.98 6.96
CA SER A 102 -13.58 11.51 7.78
C SER A 102 -14.53 10.41 8.26
N LYS A 103 -14.87 9.43 7.40
CA LYS A 103 -15.72 8.30 7.82
C LYS A 103 -14.99 7.35 8.76
N TYR A 104 -13.69 7.18 8.55
CA TYR A 104 -12.84 6.32 9.38
C TYR A 104 -12.68 6.87 10.80
N THR A 105 -12.32 8.15 10.94
CA THR A 105 -12.06 8.80 12.25
C THR A 105 -13.32 8.93 13.11
N ASN A 106 -14.50 9.06 12.47
CA ASN A 106 -15.79 9.12 13.17
C ASN A 106 -16.28 7.76 13.70
N LYS A 107 -15.67 6.64 13.30
CA LYS A 107 -16.02 5.30 13.79
C LYS A 107 -15.14 4.92 14.98
N SER A 108 -15.73 4.90 16.17
CA SER A 108 -15.09 4.56 17.45
C SER A 108 -14.82 3.06 17.62
N ASP A 109 -14.12 2.41 16.68
CA ASP A 109 -13.85 0.96 16.73
C ASP A 109 -12.53 0.56 17.43
N GLY A 110 -11.90 1.53 18.10
CA GLY A 110 -10.74 1.33 18.98
C GLY A 110 -9.41 1.13 18.26
N THR A 111 -9.39 1.09 16.92
CA THR A 111 -8.13 1.09 16.14
C THR A 111 -8.02 2.41 15.38
N ASN A 112 -7.19 3.34 15.87
CA ASN A 112 -6.89 4.59 15.18
C ASN A 112 -5.50 4.53 14.53
N TYR A 113 -5.48 4.42 13.21
CA TYR A 113 -4.26 4.55 12.43
C TYR A 113 -3.89 6.03 12.36
N THR A 114 -2.72 6.37 12.92
CA THR A 114 -2.20 7.74 12.92
C THR A 114 -1.34 8.05 11.70
N VAL A 115 -0.88 7.02 10.98
CA VAL A 115 -0.08 7.16 9.76
C VAL A 115 -0.96 6.90 8.56
N CYS A 116 -1.36 7.99 7.90
CA CYS A 116 -2.16 8.00 6.67
C CYS A 116 -1.29 8.33 5.45
N MET A 117 -1.80 8.07 4.25
CA MET A 117 -1.27 8.61 3.00
C MET A 117 -1.24 10.13 3.11
N LYS A 118 -0.14 10.77 2.75
CA LYS A 118 -0.03 12.23 2.76
C LYS A 118 -0.19 12.77 1.35
N LEU A 119 -1.20 13.59 1.12
CA LEU A 119 -1.46 14.17 -0.20
C LEU A 119 -1.82 15.64 -0.02
N ASN A 120 -1.06 16.55 -0.65
CA ASN A 120 -1.23 18.00 -0.47
C ASN A 120 -1.28 18.43 1.01
N ASP A 121 -0.38 17.89 1.84
CA ASP A 121 -0.31 18.10 3.29
C ASP A 121 -1.47 17.51 4.12
N ASP A 122 -2.48 16.90 3.50
CA ASP A 122 -3.57 16.20 4.18
C ASP A 122 -3.15 14.81 4.65
N ASN A 123 -3.59 14.40 5.85
CA ASN A 123 -3.42 13.03 6.37
C ASN A 123 -4.61 12.15 6.00
N GLY A 124 -4.53 11.51 4.84
CA GLY A 124 -5.66 10.83 4.21
C GLY A 124 -6.60 11.83 3.56
N ILE A 125 -7.43 11.32 2.66
CA ILE A 125 -8.36 12.09 1.83
C ILE A 125 -9.77 11.54 1.97
N ASN A 126 -10.73 12.20 1.33
CA ASN A 126 -12.10 11.71 1.17
C ASN A 126 -12.45 11.69 -0.31
N LEU A 127 -12.59 10.50 -0.89
CA LEU A 127 -12.91 10.36 -2.33
C LEU A 127 -14.29 10.91 -2.72
N ASN A 128 -15.17 11.11 -1.74
CA ASN A 128 -16.48 11.73 -1.95
C ASN A 128 -16.44 13.26 -1.90
N GLU A 129 -15.25 13.86 -1.77
CA GLU A 129 -15.05 15.31 -1.68
C GLU A 129 -14.12 15.79 -2.81
N LYS A 130 -14.29 17.05 -3.22
CA LYS A 130 -13.40 17.66 -4.22
C LYS A 130 -12.03 17.96 -3.64
N PRO A 131 -10.95 17.88 -4.44
CA PRO A 131 -10.95 17.57 -5.87
C PRO A 131 -11.00 16.06 -6.17
N TYR A 132 -10.85 15.20 -5.16
CA TYR A 132 -10.61 13.77 -5.33
C TYR A 132 -11.75 13.01 -6.02
N SER A 133 -13.00 13.47 -5.86
CA SER A 133 -14.17 12.91 -6.53
C SER A 133 -14.16 13.01 -8.06
N ASP A 134 -13.33 13.90 -8.62
CA ASP A 134 -13.27 14.16 -10.06
C ASP A 134 -12.31 13.18 -10.79
N TYR A 135 -11.71 12.23 -10.05
CA TYR A 135 -10.65 11.33 -10.52
C TYR A 135 -11.01 9.86 -10.32
N LYS A 136 -10.34 8.97 -11.06
CA LYS A 136 -10.47 7.51 -10.90
C LYS A 136 -9.53 7.04 -9.80
N TRP A 137 -10.00 6.07 -9.01
CA TRP A 137 -9.23 5.48 -7.92
C TRP A 137 -9.34 3.97 -7.94
N ALA A 138 -8.24 3.29 -7.63
CA ALA A 138 -8.22 1.85 -7.49
C ALA A 138 -7.20 1.38 -6.46
N VAL A 139 -7.36 0.15 -5.99
CA VAL A 139 -6.45 -0.48 -5.04
C VAL A 139 -5.99 -1.82 -5.58
N VAL A 140 -4.67 -2.00 -5.69
CA VAL A 140 -4.07 -3.32 -5.87
C VAL A 140 -3.76 -3.94 -4.53
N GLN A 141 -4.02 -5.24 -4.40
CA GLN A 141 -3.86 -5.98 -3.15
C GLN A 141 -2.97 -7.18 -3.40
N HIS A 142 -1.86 -7.27 -2.67
CA HIS A 142 -0.99 -8.44 -2.61
C HIS A 142 -1.29 -9.19 -1.30
N PRO A 143 -2.07 -10.29 -1.34
CA PRO A 143 -2.32 -11.09 -0.15
C PRO A 143 -1.00 -11.65 0.40
N MET A 144 -0.73 -11.42 1.69
CA MET A 144 0.42 -12.02 2.38
C MET A 144 -0.07 -12.67 3.67
N THR A 145 -0.93 -13.68 3.52
CA THR A 145 -1.44 -14.49 4.64
C THR A 145 -0.25 -15.05 5.44
N ASP A 146 -0.37 -15.04 6.77
CA ASP A 146 0.65 -15.54 7.72
C ASP A 146 2.01 -14.84 7.70
N SER A 147 2.16 -13.77 6.90
CA SER A 147 3.39 -12.97 6.89
C SER A 147 3.65 -12.28 8.23
N SER A 148 4.94 -12.13 8.57
CA SER A 148 5.36 -11.29 9.68
C SER A 148 5.26 -9.80 9.32
N LYS A 149 5.34 -8.91 10.32
CA LYS A 149 5.42 -7.46 10.08
C LYS A 149 6.68 -7.13 9.26
N THR A 150 7.82 -7.70 9.65
CA THR A 150 9.10 -7.53 8.97
C THR A 150 9.02 -7.89 7.49
N MET A 151 8.41 -9.02 7.12
CA MET A 151 8.25 -9.40 5.72
C MET A 151 7.48 -8.34 4.93
N ARG A 152 6.39 -7.80 5.49
CA ARG A 152 5.59 -6.77 4.82
C ARG A 152 6.32 -5.43 4.70
N GLU A 153 7.08 -5.03 5.71
CA GLU A 153 7.95 -3.85 5.63
C GLU A 153 9.04 -4.02 4.58
N GLN A 154 9.60 -5.22 4.42
CA GLN A 154 10.58 -5.47 3.36
C GLN A 154 9.93 -5.57 1.97
N ALA A 155 8.66 -5.96 1.87
CA ALA A 155 7.90 -5.87 0.62
C ALA A 155 7.71 -4.42 0.18
N GLU A 156 7.46 -3.52 1.13
CA GLU A 156 7.52 -2.09 0.88
C GLU A 156 8.92 -1.69 0.36
N GLN A 157 9.99 -1.96 1.10
CA GLN A 157 11.34 -1.57 0.66
C GLN A 157 11.74 -2.13 -0.72
N GLY A 158 11.34 -3.37 -1.03
CA GLY A 158 11.56 -3.96 -2.34
C GLY A 158 10.74 -3.29 -3.44
N PHE A 159 9.52 -2.84 -3.14
CA PHE A 159 8.71 -2.04 -4.07
C PHE A 159 9.40 -0.73 -4.43
N ASP A 160 9.92 0.01 -3.44
CA ASP A 160 10.59 1.30 -3.69
C ASP A 160 11.84 1.14 -4.55
N GLU A 161 12.59 0.06 -4.37
CA GLU A 161 13.81 -0.19 -5.15
C GLU A 161 13.51 -0.43 -6.63
N VAL A 162 12.37 -1.06 -6.95
CA VAL A 162 11.98 -1.34 -8.34
C VAL A 162 11.25 -0.17 -8.96
N TYR A 163 10.35 0.47 -8.21
CA TYR A 163 9.39 1.41 -8.77
C TYR A 163 9.55 2.86 -8.31
N ASN A 164 10.52 3.16 -7.45
CA ASN A 164 10.63 4.38 -6.66
C ASN A 164 9.46 4.56 -5.68
N MET A 165 9.74 5.28 -4.58
CA MET A 165 8.74 5.54 -3.55
C MET A 165 7.62 6.45 -4.10
N PRO A 166 6.34 6.08 -3.94
CA PRO A 166 5.21 6.93 -4.35
C PRO A 166 5.10 8.23 -3.56
N ILE A 167 4.64 9.30 -4.21
CA ILE A 167 4.55 10.64 -3.60
C ILE A 167 3.75 10.67 -2.29
N GLY A 168 2.69 9.88 -2.19
CA GLY A 168 1.82 9.85 -1.01
C GLY A 168 2.38 9.00 0.14
N SER A 169 3.44 8.23 -0.10
CA SER A 169 4.05 7.32 0.87
C SER A 169 5.10 7.96 1.77
N ASN A 170 5.32 9.27 1.63
CA ASN A 170 6.19 10.04 2.52
C ASN A 170 5.59 10.04 3.95
N ALA A 171 6.26 9.38 4.88
CA ALA A 171 5.94 9.39 6.31
C ALA A 171 6.60 10.60 6.99
#